data_AF-A0AB37GGL3-F1
#
_entry.id   AF-A0AB37GGL3-F1
#
_cell.length_a   1.000
_cell.length_b   1.000
_cell.length_c   1.000
_cell.angle_alpha   90.00
_cell.angle_beta   90.00
_cell.angle_gamma   90.00
#
_symmetry.space_group_name_H-M   'P 1'
#
loop_
_entity.id
_entity.type
_entity.pdbx_description
1 polymer ?
#
loop_
_entity_poly.entity_id
_entity_poly.type
_entity_poly.pdbx_seq_one_letter_code
_entity_poly.pdbx_strand_id
1 'polypeptide(L)' 'MLDQIYDCFVSVYRRVPNKMELKIIAKTLPAEIKFLADQWGWNDTEVGDKVLYWIAQMKAERENQI' A
#
# COMPACT_ATOMS: atom_id res chain seq x y z
N MET A 1 8.35 5.52 -3.53
CA MET A 1 7.80 4.78 -2.36
C MET A 1 6.50 5.41 -1.86
N LEU A 2 6.55 6.59 -1.25
CA LEU A 2 5.35 7.20 -0.63
C LEU A 2 4.29 7.58 -1.68
N ASP A 3 4.71 7.97 -2.88
CA ASP A 3 3.80 8.29 -3.99
C ASP A 3 3.03 7.04 -4.46
N GLN A 4 3.72 5.91 -4.63
CA GLN A 4 3.07 4.63 -4.96
C GLN A 4 2.04 4.22 -3.90
N ILE A 5 2.40 4.33 -2.62
CA ILE A 5 1.49 4.02 -1.51
C ILE A 5 0.28 4.97 -1.52
N TYR A 6 0.52 6.25 -1.80
CA TYR A 6 -0.53 7.26 -1.90
C TYR A 6 -1.52 6.91 -3.02
N ASP A 7 -1.04 6.61 -4.21
CA ASP A 7 -1.88 6.29 -5.37
C ASP A 7 -2.70 5.02 -5.12
N CYS A 8 -2.06 3.96 -4.61
CA CYS A 8 -2.74 2.72 -4.24
C CYS A 8 -3.79 2.96 -3.15
N PHE A 9 -3.50 3.78 -2.15
CA PHE A 9 -4.45 4.11 -1.08
C PHE A 9 -5.67 4.85 -1.61
N VAL A 10 -5.46 5.87 -2.45
CA VAL A 10 -6.54 6.66 -3.05
C VAL A 10 -7.42 5.76 -3.93
N SER A 11 -6.83 4.80 -4.64
CA SER A 11 -7.57 3.81 -5.43
C SER A 11 -8.51 2.94 -4.56
N VAL A 12 -8.03 2.45 -3.42
CA VAL A 12 -8.77 1.53 -2.53
C VAL A 12 -9.79 2.23 -1.64
N TYR A 13 -9.38 3.31 -0.97
CA TYR A 13 -10.21 4.04 -0.01
C TYR A 13 -11.01 5.18 -0.63
N ARG A 14 -10.78 5.52 -1.90
CA ARG A 14 -11.43 6.63 -2.63
C ARG A 14 -11.34 7.97 -1.89
N ARG A 15 -10.27 8.16 -1.11
CA ARG A 15 -9.96 9.40 -0.38
C ARG A 15 -8.46 9.60 -0.25
N VAL A 16 -8.07 10.83 0.06
CA VAL A 16 -6.67 11.19 0.32
C VAL A 16 -6.23 10.63 1.70
N PRO A 17 -5.10 9.90 1.78
CA PRO A 17 -4.53 9.50 3.06
C PRO A 17 -3.89 10.69 3.78
N ASN A 18 -3.94 10.68 5.10
CA ASN A 18 -3.17 11.64 5.89
C ASN A 18 -1.70 11.17 6.04
N LYS A 19 -0.82 12.07 6.49
CA LYS A 19 0.62 11.78 6.66
C LYS A 19 0.88 10.62 7.64
N MET A 20 0.00 10.39 8.61
CA MET A 20 0.14 9.32 9.59
C MET A 20 -0.23 7.97 8.98
N GLU A 21 -1.29 7.91 8.19
CA GLU A 21 -1.73 6.72 7.45
C GLU A 21 -0.67 6.25 6.47
N LEU A 22 -0.08 7.17 5.70
CA LEU A 22 1.03 6.84 4.80
C LEU A 22 2.23 6.26 5.56
N LYS A 23 2.59 6.84 6.72
CA LYS A 23 3.69 6.33 7.55
C LYS A 23 3.37 4.97 8.16
N ILE A 24 2.13 4.74 8.57
CA ILE A 24 1.69 3.45 9.11
C ILE A 24 1.83 2.41 8.00
N ILE A 25 1.22 2.64 6.83
CA ILE A 25 1.28 1.73 5.69
C ILE A 25 2.74 1.45 5.29
N ALA A 26 3.56 2.48 5.14
CA ALA A 26 4.98 2.33 4.82
C ALA A 26 5.74 1.43 5.82
N LYS A 27 5.40 1.50 7.10
CA LYS A 27 5.99 0.67 8.15
C LYS A 27 5.45 -0.75 8.13
N THR A 28 4.14 -0.91 8.03
CA THR A 28 3.42 -2.20 8.08
C THR A 28 3.47 -2.97 6.78
N LEU A 29 3.93 -2.36 5.69
CA LEU A 29 4.13 -3.04 4.41
C LEU A 29 4.99 -4.30 4.59
N PRO A 30 4.56 -5.44 4.03
CA PRO A 30 5.29 -6.69 4.04
C PRO A 30 6.72 -6.53 3.56
N ALA A 31 7.63 -7.29 4.16
CA ALA A 31 9.03 -7.33 3.74
C ALA A 31 9.20 -7.79 2.28
N GLU A 32 8.31 -8.66 1.78
CA GLU A 32 8.31 -9.10 0.39
C GLU A 32 8.12 -7.93 -0.59
N ILE A 33 7.18 -7.02 -0.31
CA ILE A 33 6.94 -5.86 -1.17
C ILE A 33 8.14 -4.91 -1.14
N LYS A 34 8.76 -4.72 0.03
CA LYS A 34 9.98 -3.93 0.16
C LYS A 34 11.14 -4.56 -0.62
N PHE A 35 11.28 -5.88 -0.55
CA PHE A 35 12.28 -6.62 -1.29
C PHE A 35 12.09 -6.49 -2.81
N LEU A 36 10.86 -6.63 -3.32
CA LEU A 36 10.57 -6.42 -4.73
C LEU A 36 10.84 -4.98 -5.18
N ALA A 37 10.49 -4.01 -4.34
CA ALA A 37 10.80 -2.61 -4.60
C ALA A 37 12.31 -2.32 -4.60
N ASP A 38 13.10 -3.05 -3.82
CA ASP A 38 14.57 -2.94 -3.84
C ASP A 38 15.17 -3.60 -5.10
N GLN A 39 14.50 -4.62 -5.67
CA GLN A 39 14.96 -5.30 -6.88
C GLN A 39 14.59 -4.55 -8.17
N TRP A 40 13.35 -4.05 -8.26
CA TRP A 40 12.79 -3.50 -9.51
C TRP A 40 12.42 -2.02 -9.41
N GLY A 41 12.45 -1.45 -8.21
CA GLY A 41 12.06 -0.08 -7.93
C GLY A 41 10.59 0.06 -7.52
N TRP A 42 10.29 1.11 -6.76
CA TRP A 42 8.94 1.39 -6.27
C TRP A 42 7.91 1.75 -7.36
N ASN A 43 8.37 2.09 -8.56
CA ASN A 43 7.51 2.45 -9.69
C ASN A 43 7.24 1.24 -10.61
N ASP A 44 7.77 0.07 -10.27
CA ASP A 44 7.49 -1.15 -11.00
C ASP A 44 6.01 -1.55 -10.87
N THR A 45 5.45 -2.12 -11.93
CA THR A 45 4.03 -2.48 -11.98
C THR A 45 3.70 -3.57 -10.96
N GLU A 46 4.55 -4.58 -10.80
CA GLU A 46 4.31 -5.68 -9.87
C GLU A 46 4.39 -5.21 -8.41
N VAL A 47 5.31 -4.30 -8.11
CA VAL A 47 5.40 -3.65 -6.80
C VAL A 47 4.13 -2.86 -6.51
N GLY A 48 3.65 -2.08 -7.49
CA GLY A 48 2.40 -1.33 -7.40
C GLY A 48 1.18 -2.22 -7.15
N ASP A 49 1.05 -3.31 -7.90
CA ASP A 49 -0.06 -4.25 -7.77
C ASP A 49 -0.07 -4.95 -6.41
N LYS A 50 1.10 -5.35 -5.90
CA LYS A 50 1.19 -5.95 -4.55
C LYS A 50 0.86 -4.96 -3.45
N VAL A 51 1.31 -3.70 -3.56
CA VAL A 51 0.93 -2.63 -2.61
C VAL A 51 -0.59 -2.42 -2.66
N LEU A 52 -1.18 -2.32 -3.86
CA LEU A 52 -2.61 -2.14 -4.05
C LEU A 52 -3.42 -3.29 -3.42
N TYR A 53 -3.04 -4.53 -3.72
CA TYR A 53 -3.67 -5.73 -3.17
C TYR A 53 -3.60 -5.74 -1.65
N TRP A 54 -2.42 -5.47 -1.08
CA TRP A 54 -2.23 -5.46 0.37
C TRP A 54 -3.10 -4.41 1.06
N ILE A 55 -3.19 -3.19 0.52
CA ILE A 55 -4.06 -2.13 1.05
C ILE A 55 -5.53 -2.53 0.94
N ALA A 56 -5.94 -3.18 -0.17
CA ALA A 56 -7.30 -3.69 -0.33
C ALA A 56 -7.65 -4.77 0.69
N GLN A 57 -6.72 -5.70 0.98
CA GLN A 57 -6.89 -6.71 2.02
C GLN A 57 -7.05 -6.07 3.40
N MET A 58 -6.20 -5.10 3.77
CA MET A 58 -6.35 -4.38 5.05
C MET A 58 -7.72 -3.71 5.19
N LYS A 59 -8.24 -3.13 4.10
CA LYS A 59 -9.58 -2.52 4.11
C LYS A 59 -10.65 -3.60 4.34
N ALA A 60 -10.59 -4.70 3.60
CA ALA A 60 -11.55 -5.80 3.73
C ALA A 60 -11.52 -6.45 5.13
N GLU A 61 -10.33 -6.67 5.70
CA GLU A 61 -10.18 -7.18 7.07
C GLU A 61 -10.78 -6.23 8.10
N ARG A 62 -10.63 -4.92 7.91
CA ARG A 62 -11.22 -3.92 8.80
C ARG A 62 -12.74 -3.83 8.67
N GLU A 63 -13.29 -4.06 7.48
CA GLU A 63 -14.74 -4.10 7.23
C GLU A 63 -15.39 -5.39 7.73
N ASN A 64 -14.67 -6.53 7.70
CA ASN A 64 -15.13 -7.83 8.19
C ASN A 64 -15.07 -8.01 9.72
N GLN A 65 -14.52 -7.04 10.46
CA GLN A 65 -14.52 -7.03 11.94
C GLN A 65 -15.75 -6.33 12.54
N ILE A 66 -16.76 -6.01 11.72
CA ILE A 66 -18.01 -5.34 12.10
C ILE A 66 -19.18 -6.31 12.03
#